data_AF-A0A1H9DH61-F1
#
_entry.id   AF-A0A1H9DH61-F1
#
_cell.length_a   1.000
_cell.length_b   1.000
_cell.length_c   1.000
_cell.angle_alpha   90.00
_cell.angle_beta   90.00
_cell.angle_gamma   90.00
#
_symmetry.space_group_name_H-M   'P 1'
#
loop_
_entity.id
_entity.type
_entity.pdbx_description
1 polymer ?
#
loop_
_entity_poly.entity_id
_entity_poly.type
_entity_poly.pdbx_seq_one_letter_code
_entity_poly.pdbx_strand_id
1 'polypeptide(L)'
;MAVDGDHTTLTFERRLPFPIERVWAAVTDPAEHRAWLGTTHVEDGTIVIEPEDPPAPPEAKRVTGRVLTWQPPRDGRAVFEHE
;
A
#
# COMPACT_ATOMS: atom_id res chain seq x y z
N MET A 1 -10.47 -9.47 -12.91
CA MET A 1 -10.66 -10.28 -11.69
C MET A 1 -10.46 -11.73 -12.09
N ALA A 2 -9.50 -12.41 -11.47
CA ALA A 2 -9.25 -13.83 -11.67
C ALA A 2 -9.48 -14.55 -10.33
N VAL A 3 -10.10 -15.73 -10.37
CA VAL A 3 -10.39 -16.55 -9.19
C VAL A 3 -9.61 -17.86 -9.34
N ASP A 4 -8.81 -18.21 -8.34
CA ASP A 4 -8.04 -19.45 -8.28
C ASP A 4 -8.28 -20.14 -6.92
N GLY A 5 -9.10 -21.20 -6.92
CA GLY A 5 -9.58 -21.83 -5.71
C GLY A 5 -10.25 -20.83 -4.77
N ASP A 6 -9.65 -20.64 -3.59
CA ASP A 6 -10.13 -19.73 -2.55
C ASP A 6 -9.58 -18.30 -2.68
N HIS A 7 -8.74 -18.01 -3.68
CA HIS A 7 -8.14 -16.70 -3.89
C HIS A 7 -8.83 -15.93 -5.03
N THR A 8 -9.01 -14.63 -4.84
CA THR A 8 -9.48 -13.72 -5.90
C THR A 8 -8.49 -12.58 -6.06
N THR A 9 -7.97 -12.42 -7.28
CA THR A 9 -7.06 -11.34 -7.64
C THR A 9 -7.83 -10.19 -8.28
N LEU A 10 -7.72 -9.01 -7.68
CA LEU A 10 -8.16 -7.73 -8.24
C LEU A 10 -6.95 -6.97 -8.77
N THR A 11 -7.05 -6.49 -10.02
CA THR A 11 -5.98 -5.74 -10.68
C THR A 11 -6.45 -4.33 -10.98
N PHE A 12 -5.69 -3.35 -10.51
CA PHE A 12 -5.94 -1.93 -10.74
C PHE A 12 -4.78 -1.33 -11.54
N GLU A 13 -5.09 -0.66 -12.64
CA GLU A 13 -4.10 0.03 -13.47
C GLU A 13 -4.42 1.52 -13.54
N ARG A 14 -3.42 2.36 -13.32
CA ARG A 14 -3.53 3.82 -13.39
C ARG A 14 -2.30 4.41 -14.06
N ARG A 15 -2.52 5.41 -14.91
CA ARG A 15 -1.44 6.29 -15.41
C ARG A 15 -1.43 7.55 -14.56
N LEU A 16 -0.35 7.77 -13.83
CA LEU A 16 -0.17 8.95 -12.98
C LEU A 16 0.81 9.90 -13.69
N PRO A 17 0.46 11.20 -13.88
CA PRO A 17 1.31 12.17 -14.56
C PRO A 17 2.41 12.70 -13.63
N PHE A 18 3.13 11.80 -12.95
CA PHE A 18 4.19 12.11 -12.00
C PHE A 18 5.41 11.21 -12.22
N PRO A 19 6.63 11.66 -11.91
CA PRO A 19 7.81 10.81 -11.90
C PRO A 19 7.65 9.61 -10.96
N ILE A 20 8.29 8.50 -11.28
CA ILE A 20 8.17 7.25 -10.51
C ILE A 20 8.64 7.42 -9.06
N GLU A 21 9.61 8.28 -8.81
CA GLU A 21 10.13 8.61 -7.49
C GLU A 21 9.05 9.28 -6.63
N ARG A 22 8.22 10.13 -7.24
CA ARG A 22 7.11 10.79 -6.54
C ARG A 22 5.99 9.82 -6.23
N VAL A 23 5.66 8.94 -7.16
CA VAL A 23 4.67 7.87 -6.95
C VAL A 23 5.15 6.89 -5.88
N TRP A 24 6.43 6.53 -5.90
CA TRP A 24 7.04 5.67 -4.90
C TRP A 24 6.95 6.28 -3.50
N ALA A 25 7.36 7.54 -3.34
CA ALA A 25 7.21 8.25 -2.07
C ALA A 25 5.75 8.24 -1.59
N ALA A 26 4.78 8.47 -2.49
CA ALA A 26 3.36 8.43 -2.16
C ALA A 26 2.84 7.06 -1.70
N VAL A 27 3.55 5.96 -1.98
CA VAL A 27 3.19 4.57 -1.61
C VAL A 27 4.05 4.05 -0.45
N THR A 28 5.20 4.65 -0.16
CA THR A 28 6.13 4.11 0.83
C THR A 28 6.49 5.05 1.97
N ASP A 29 6.29 6.36 1.82
CA ASP A 29 6.54 7.33 2.88
C ASP A 29 5.30 7.43 3.79
N PRO A 30 5.39 7.13 5.09
CA PRO A 30 4.29 7.26 6.04
C PRO A 30 3.62 8.64 6.05
N ALA A 31 4.40 9.72 5.84
CA ALA A 31 3.86 11.08 5.82
C ALA A 31 2.96 11.32 4.60
N GLU A 32 3.31 10.74 3.45
CA GLU A 32 2.51 10.82 2.23
C GLU A 32 1.31 9.86 2.28
N HIS A 33 1.48 8.66 2.83
CA HIS A 33 0.41 7.67 3.00
C HIS A 33 -0.76 8.23 3.82
N ARG A 34 -0.46 8.99 4.88
CA ARG A 34 -1.48 9.62 5.73
C ARG A 34 -2.43 10.53 4.94
N ALA A 35 -1.99 11.12 3.83
CA ALA A 35 -2.81 12.03 3.04
C ALA A 35 -3.92 11.34 2.24
N TRP A 36 -3.84 10.02 1.99
CA TRP A 36 -4.79 9.34 1.12
C TRP A 36 -5.19 7.91 1.53
N LEU A 37 -4.34 7.20 2.27
CA LEU A 37 -4.58 5.82 2.70
C LEU A 37 -4.84 5.71 4.21
N GLY A 38 -4.07 6.46 5.01
CA GLY A 38 -4.16 6.44 6.48
C GLY A 38 -2.79 6.43 7.14
N THR A 39 -2.77 6.55 8.46
CA THR A 39 -1.52 6.45 9.23
C THR A 39 -0.93 5.06 9.02
N THR A 40 0.32 4.99 8.59
CA THR A 40 1.00 3.73 8.27
C THR A 40 2.28 3.59 9.08
N HIS A 41 2.47 2.42 9.68
CA HIS A 41 3.68 2.05 10.41
C HIS A 41 4.28 0.78 9.79
N VAL A 42 5.59 0.79 9.54
CA VAL A 42 6.32 -0.38 9.05
C VAL A 42 7.51 -0.62 9.98
N GLU A 43 7.51 -1.74 10.69
CA GLU A 43 8.54 -2.13 11.64
C GLU A 43 8.80 -3.64 11.52
N ASP A 44 10.07 -4.03 11.43
CA ASP A 44 10.51 -5.44 11.33
C ASP A 44 9.73 -6.28 10.28
N GLY A 45 9.41 -5.67 9.13
CA GLY A 45 8.67 -6.31 8.04
C GLY A 45 7.15 -6.42 8.27
N THR A 46 6.64 -5.97 9.42
CA THR A 46 5.20 -5.84 9.69
C THR A 46 4.72 -4.47 9.23
N ILE A 47 3.57 -4.42 8.55
CA ILE A 47 2.88 -3.18 8.18
C ILE A 47 1.54 -3.07 8.92
N VAL A 48 1.26 -1.89 9.47
CA VAL A 48 0.00 -1.53 10.10
C VAL A 48 -0.53 -0.27 9.43
N ILE A 49 -1.79 -0.30 9.00
CA ILE A 49 -2.48 0.84 8.39
C ILE A 49 -3.74 1.14 9.22
N GLU A 50 -3.90 2.41 9.57
CA GLU A 50 -5.01 2.94 10.38
C GLU A 50 -5.74 4.04 9.60
N PRO A 51 -6.73 3.68 8.77
CA PRO A 51 -7.49 4.64 7.97
C PRO A 51 -8.45 5.49 8.81
N GLU A 52 -8.55 6.78 8.50
CA GLU A 52 -9.49 7.71 9.16
C GLU A 52 -10.93 7.52 8.68
N ASP A 53 -11.11 7.14 7.42
CA ASP A 53 -12.41 6.86 6.79
C ASP A 53 -12.60 5.37 6.48
N PRO A 54 -13.85 4.87 6.37
CA PRO A 54 -15.12 5.55 6.68
C PRO A 54 -15.33 5.76 8.21
N PRO A 55 -16.42 6.44 8.64
CA PRO A 55 -16.74 6.57 10.07
C PRO A 55 -17.18 5.23 10.67
N ALA A 56 -16.20 4.49 11.20
CA ALA A 56 -16.35 3.23 11.93
C ALA A 56 -15.31 3.17 13.06
N PRO A 57 -15.45 2.28 14.06
CA PRO A 57 -14.43 2.09 15.09
C PRO A 57 -13.05 1.83 14.46
N PRO A 58 -11.94 2.41 14.98
CA PRO A 58 -10.61 2.25 14.40
C PRO A 58 -10.20 0.79 14.20
N GLU A 59 -10.51 -0.07 15.16
CA GLU A 59 -10.18 -1.50 15.14
C GLU A 59 -10.87 -2.24 14.00
N ALA A 60 -12.05 -1.78 13.57
CA ALA A 60 -12.79 -2.38 12.47
C ALA A 60 -12.21 -2.03 11.09
N LYS A 61 -11.36 -1.01 11.01
CA LYS A 61 -10.71 -0.54 9.77
C LYS A 61 -9.24 -0.86 9.70
N ARG A 62 -8.62 -1.15 10.85
CA ARG A 62 -7.19 -1.41 10.96
C ARG A 62 -6.80 -2.59 10.09
N VAL A 63 -5.81 -2.38 9.22
CA VAL A 63 -5.24 -3.41 8.36
C VAL A 63 -3.86 -3.74 8.90
N THR A 64 -3.56 -5.03 9.02
CA THR A 64 -2.24 -5.52 9.39
C THR A 64 -1.76 -6.53 8.37
N GLY A 65 -0.49 -6.47 8.03
CA GLY A 65 0.11 -7.38 7.07
C GLY A 65 1.61 -7.53 7.23
N ARG A 66 2.23 -8.26 6.30
CA ARG A 66 3.68 -8.39 6.19
C ARG A 66 4.16 -7.91 4.83
N VAL A 67 5.22 -7.10 4.85
CA VAL A 67 5.92 -6.67 3.64
C VAL A 67 6.68 -7.86 3.06
N LEU A 68 6.42 -8.17 1.80
CA LEU A 68 7.05 -9.27 1.06
C LEU A 68 8.21 -8.76 0.19
N THR A 69 7.98 -7.62 -0.49
CA THR A 69 8.95 -7.02 -1.41
C THR A 69 8.99 -5.51 -1.20
N TRP A 70 10.21 -4.94 -1.13
CA TRP A 70 10.45 -3.50 -1.10
C TRP A 70 11.56 -3.14 -2.10
N GLN A 71 11.16 -2.95 -3.36
CA GLN A 71 12.07 -2.60 -4.45
C GLN A 71 11.84 -1.14 -4.87
N PRO A 72 12.72 -0.21 -4.46
CA PRO A 72 12.60 1.19 -4.87
C PRO A 72 12.82 1.36 -6.38
N PRO A 73 12.43 2.52 -6.95
CA PRO A 73 12.56 2.79 -8.36
C PRO A 73 13.97 2.53 -8.90
N ARG A 74 14.06 1.64 -9.88
CA ARG A 74 15.24 1.38 -10.70
C ARG A 74 14.80 1.13 -12.14
N ASP A 75 15.44 1.80 -13.08
CA ASP A 75 15.18 1.65 -14.52
C ASP A 75 13.69 1.76 -14.90
N GLY A 76 12.96 2.67 -14.25
CA GLY A 76 11.55 2.91 -14.49
C GLY A 76 10.59 1.89 -13.88
N ARG A 77 11.07 1.01 -12.98
CA ARG A 77 10.26 0.01 -12.27
C ARG A 77 10.46 0.11 -10.76
N ALA A 78 9.37 -0.06 -10.01
CA ALA A 78 9.36 -0.19 -8.57
C ALA A 78 8.34 -1.27 -8.17
N VAL A 79 8.56 -1.95 -7.04
CA VAL A 79 7.66 -3.00 -6.53
C VAL A 79 7.54 -2.86 -5.02
N PHE A 80 6.30 -2.77 -4.53
CA PHE A 80 5.96 -2.84 -3.13
C PHE A 80 4.85 -3.88 -2.97
N GLU A 81 5.09 -4.91 -2.18
CA GLU A 81 4.17 -6.04 -1.98
C GLU A 81 3.98 -6.28 -0.49
N HIS A 82 2.74 -6.51 -0.08
CA HIS A 82 2.39 -6.96 1.27
C HIS A 82 1.17 -7.90 1.25
N GLU A 83 1.08 -8.78 2.24
CA GLU A 83 -0.06 -9.69 2.49
C GLU A 83 -0.75 -9.38 3.81
#